data_AF-A0A2T3XXD8-F1
#
_entry.id   AF-A0A2T3XXD8-F1
#
_cell.length_a   1.000
_cell.length_b   1.000
_cell.length_c   1.000
_cell.angle_alpha   90.00
_cell.angle_beta   90.00
_cell.angle_gamma   90.00
#
_symmetry.space_group_name_H-M   'P 1'
#
loop_
_entity.id
_entity.type
_entity.pdbx_description
1 polymer ?
#
loop_
_entity_poly.entity_id
_entity_poly.type
_entity_poly.pdbx_seq_one_letter_code
_entity_poly.pdbx_strand_id
1 'polypeptide(L)'
;MIGILFPNASREAGHYVLAAMRRSVSAPQAQWIARSSLESPTLSMVVAVDVPDEWGAELLQWLRLGTRKLALFGRIPREVARYLNYESGALPAELHADSRSESAPSGAARESRAAVSYTALARKLGGQQWHRSFERFDFTDEWNNLGYGAIRSDGSMWSVAQAGHVESDAELASVTVAGERRFSYAALWDDDASSVLWFNRAVGPSDSFEWRIVEQFLSGYRSDKLPCKPVLSEVPWGYDAVITSRLDCDEDVESARPLWQAYRRLGIPFTLAVHTQNLNQPEHHAILRELLADGGAVLSHTATHAPNWGGSYDAALGEGRHSAALLEGVTGRRVRYAVSPFHQSPPYALQALADAGYEGCIGGIIRNDPEFVLARGGELAGLPSGFVGHSQQCMLHGDCMLSAADALTVFKRAFDLAYETRAMFGYLDHPFSERYQYGWRDEAVRIEAHEQFILYMKNKAAKPLFVNEEVALDFLRHKSTIQVVGDRQGFRIQAPPADLTPFAVGVEFRGAYLEAQPGKVLQ
;
A
#
# COMPACT_ATOMS: atom_id res chain seq x y z
N MET A 1 1.01 -23.18 -4.65
CA MET A 1 1.92 -22.16 -4.09
C MET A 1 2.49 -21.32 -5.23
N ILE A 2 2.86 -20.06 -4.94
CA ILE A 2 3.58 -19.07 -5.73
C ILE A 2 4.97 -19.00 -5.11
N GLY A 3 6.00 -19.34 -5.88
CA GLY A 3 7.37 -19.30 -5.41
C GLY A 3 7.97 -17.91 -5.61
N ILE A 4 8.44 -17.28 -4.53
CA ILE A 4 9.21 -16.04 -4.60
C ILE A 4 10.70 -16.40 -4.64
N LEU A 5 11.34 -16.18 -5.79
CA LEU A 5 12.71 -16.57 -6.08
C LEU A 5 13.61 -15.32 -6.14
N PHE A 6 14.66 -15.28 -5.34
CA PHE A 6 15.67 -14.21 -5.39
C PHE A 6 17.05 -14.69 -4.95
N PRO A 7 18.14 -14.10 -5.46
CA PRO A 7 19.48 -14.30 -4.93
C PRO A 7 19.67 -13.57 -3.59
N ASN A 8 20.72 -13.93 -2.85
CA ASN A 8 21.04 -13.26 -1.59
C ASN A 8 21.32 -11.75 -1.78
N ALA A 9 21.88 -11.35 -2.92
CA ALA A 9 22.13 -9.94 -3.26
C ALA A 9 20.84 -9.11 -3.33
N SER A 10 19.71 -9.74 -3.64
CA SER A 10 18.39 -9.10 -3.78
C SER A 10 17.45 -9.51 -2.63
N ARG A 11 18.02 -9.94 -1.49
CA ARG A 11 17.27 -10.46 -0.34
C ARG A 11 16.27 -9.45 0.21
N GLU A 12 16.67 -8.19 0.34
CA GLU A 12 15.79 -7.13 0.85
C GLU A 12 14.57 -6.96 -0.07
N ALA A 13 14.79 -6.69 -1.36
CA ALA A 13 13.73 -6.59 -2.36
C ALA A 13 12.82 -7.83 -2.37
N GLY A 14 13.41 -9.02 -2.28
CA GLY A 14 12.69 -10.29 -2.22
C GLY A 14 11.75 -10.41 -1.02
N HIS A 15 12.16 -9.92 0.16
CA HIS A 15 11.31 -9.90 1.36
C HIS A 15 10.17 -8.90 1.23
N TYR A 16 10.41 -7.71 0.68
CA TYR A 16 9.35 -6.73 0.38
C TYR A 16 8.33 -7.29 -0.60
N VAL A 17 8.77 -7.96 -1.67
CA VAL A 17 7.88 -8.60 -2.65
C VAL A 17 7.09 -9.74 -2.01
N LEU A 18 7.71 -10.55 -1.16
CA LEU A 18 6.99 -11.60 -0.42
C LEU A 18 5.94 -11.01 0.53
N ALA A 19 6.25 -9.93 1.23
CA ALA A 19 5.31 -9.22 2.10
C ALA A 19 4.14 -8.66 1.29
N ALA A 20 4.40 -7.90 0.22
CA ALA A 20 3.37 -7.36 -0.67
C ALA A 20 2.48 -8.47 -1.26
N MET A 21 3.08 -9.59 -1.67
CA MET A 21 2.35 -10.76 -2.13
C MET A 21 1.42 -11.31 -1.04
N ARG A 22 1.91 -11.44 0.20
CA ARG A 22 1.13 -11.96 1.33
C ARG A 22 0.02 -11.03 1.82
N ARG A 23 0.02 -9.76 1.40
CA ARG A 23 -1.10 -8.83 1.63
C ARG A 23 -2.24 -9.01 0.61
N SER A 24 -1.95 -9.63 -0.53
CA SER A 24 -2.92 -9.97 -1.59
C SER A 24 -3.30 -11.45 -1.61
N VAL A 25 -2.43 -12.38 -1.21
CA VAL A 25 -2.74 -13.82 -1.11
C VAL A 25 -2.39 -14.34 0.27
N SER A 26 -3.03 -15.41 0.73
CA SER A 26 -2.73 -15.97 2.06
C SER A 26 -1.29 -16.51 2.17
N ALA A 27 -0.75 -16.55 3.39
CA ALA A 27 0.62 -17.01 3.66
C ALA A 27 0.96 -18.41 3.08
N PRO A 28 0.07 -19.42 3.10
CA PRO A 28 0.34 -20.71 2.45
C PRO A 28 0.44 -20.65 0.92
N GLN A 29 -0.13 -19.62 0.29
CA GLN A 29 -0.08 -19.46 -1.15
C GLN A 29 1.25 -18.88 -1.64
N ALA A 30 1.97 -18.07 -0.85
CA ALA A 30 3.20 -17.41 -1.27
C ALA A 30 4.36 -17.67 -0.30
N GLN A 31 5.45 -18.22 -0.84
CA GLN A 31 6.62 -18.62 -0.05
C GLN A 31 7.91 -18.29 -0.79
N TRP A 32 8.95 -17.92 -0.05
CA TRP A 32 10.31 -17.93 -0.57
C TRP A 32 10.70 -19.35 -0.98
N ILE A 33 11.37 -19.48 -2.13
CA ILE A 33 11.88 -20.76 -2.63
C ILE A 33 13.37 -20.66 -2.96
N ALA A 34 14.09 -21.76 -2.76
CA ALA A 34 15.46 -21.89 -3.24
C ALA A 34 15.48 -22.15 -4.76
N ARG A 35 16.60 -21.82 -5.41
CA ARG A 35 16.84 -22.07 -6.86
C ARG A 35 16.50 -23.50 -7.29
N SER A 36 16.90 -24.51 -6.51
CA SER A 36 16.61 -25.92 -6.78
C SER A 36 15.12 -26.27 -6.85
N SER A 37 14.24 -25.42 -6.30
CA SER A 37 12.78 -25.62 -6.38
C SER A 37 12.24 -25.45 -7.81
N LEU A 38 13.00 -24.84 -8.72
CA LEU A 38 12.64 -24.74 -10.14
C LEU A 38 12.55 -26.11 -10.83
N GLU A 39 13.17 -27.15 -10.26
CA GLU A 39 13.05 -28.53 -10.74
C GLU A 39 11.69 -29.17 -10.39
N SER A 40 10.91 -28.54 -9.51
CA SER A 40 9.64 -29.10 -9.04
C SER A 40 8.55 -29.03 -10.12
N PRO A 41 7.93 -30.17 -10.50
CA PRO A 41 6.85 -30.16 -11.47
C PRO A 41 5.57 -29.49 -10.94
N THR A 42 5.39 -29.41 -9.61
CA THR A 42 4.19 -28.85 -8.98
C THR A 42 4.21 -27.33 -8.84
N LEU A 43 5.38 -26.70 -9.00
CA LEU A 43 5.54 -25.25 -8.91
C LEU A 43 5.05 -24.58 -10.20
N SER A 44 3.81 -24.09 -10.21
CA SER A 44 3.18 -23.54 -11.42
C SER A 44 3.24 -22.02 -11.58
N MET A 45 3.72 -21.31 -10.57
CA MET A 45 3.91 -19.86 -10.60
C MET A 45 5.16 -19.46 -9.86
N VAL A 46 5.94 -18.56 -10.47
CA VAL A 46 7.13 -17.97 -9.86
C VAL A 46 7.08 -16.45 -10.01
N VAL A 47 7.46 -15.75 -8.94
CA VAL A 47 7.88 -14.35 -9.00
C VAL A 47 9.38 -14.32 -8.80
N ALA A 48 10.13 -13.99 -9.85
CA ALA A 48 11.58 -13.90 -9.80
C ALA A 48 11.99 -12.44 -9.61
N VAL A 49 12.72 -12.17 -8.54
CA VAL A 49 13.11 -10.83 -8.10
C VAL A 49 14.60 -10.64 -8.33
N ASP A 50 14.91 -9.79 -9.29
CA ASP A 50 16.24 -9.39 -9.74
C ASP A 50 17.24 -10.56 -9.81
N VAL A 51 16.80 -11.62 -10.51
CA VAL A 51 17.58 -12.83 -10.70
C VAL A 51 18.75 -12.59 -11.66
N PRO A 52 19.92 -13.19 -11.40
CA PRO A 52 21.10 -12.93 -12.22
C PRO A 52 21.08 -13.75 -13.51
N ASP A 53 21.96 -13.39 -14.46
CA ASP A 53 22.05 -14.03 -15.78
C ASP A 53 22.26 -15.56 -15.68
N GLU A 54 23.01 -16.03 -14.68
CA GLU A 54 23.34 -17.46 -14.51
C GLU A 54 22.12 -18.32 -14.13
N TRP A 55 20.99 -17.71 -13.74
CA TRP A 55 19.74 -18.41 -13.41
C TRP A 55 18.76 -18.42 -14.59
N GLY A 56 19.04 -17.65 -15.65
CA GLY A 56 18.12 -17.46 -16.78
C GLY A 56 17.76 -18.75 -17.51
N ALA A 57 18.73 -19.64 -17.72
CA ALA A 57 18.51 -20.92 -18.41
C ALA A 57 17.56 -21.84 -17.63
N GLU A 58 17.74 -21.95 -16.31
CA GLU A 58 16.87 -22.77 -15.44
C GLU A 58 15.46 -22.19 -15.34
N LEU A 59 15.35 -20.86 -15.25
CA LEU A 59 14.05 -20.19 -15.22
C LEU A 59 13.27 -20.43 -16.52
N LEU A 60 13.95 -20.33 -17.66
CA LEU A 60 13.37 -20.61 -18.97
C LEU A 60 13.01 -22.10 -19.13
N GLN A 61 13.84 -23.00 -18.62
CA GLN A 61 13.54 -24.43 -18.60
C GLN A 61 12.28 -24.70 -17.79
N TRP A 62 12.17 -24.15 -16.58
CA TRP A 62 11.00 -24.27 -15.73
C TRP A 62 9.73 -23.73 -16.40
N LEU A 63 9.83 -22.57 -17.07
CA LEU A 63 8.71 -21.95 -17.79
C LEU A 63 8.15 -22.89 -18.88
N ARG A 64 9.03 -23.63 -19.56
CA ARG A 64 8.68 -24.56 -20.65
C ARG A 64 8.13 -25.92 -20.19
N LEU A 65 8.16 -26.23 -18.88
CA LEU A 65 7.72 -27.54 -18.38
C LEU A 65 6.20 -27.78 -18.47
N GLY A 66 5.39 -26.76 -18.73
CA GLY A 66 3.95 -26.91 -18.88
C GLY A 66 3.21 -25.59 -18.70
N THR A 67 1.99 -25.63 -18.18
CA THR A 67 1.19 -24.43 -17.96
C THR A 67 1.71 -23.60 -16.79
N ARG A 68 2.36 -22.46 -17.06
CA ARG A 68 3.09 -21.67 -16.04
C ARG A 68 2.81 -20.17 -16.14
N LYS A 69 2.96 -19.46 -15.02
CA LYS A 69 3.00 -17.99 -15.00
C LYS A 69 4.27 -17.49 -14.32
N LEU A 70 4.98 -16.59 -14.97
CA LEU A 70 6.19 -15.96 -14.45
C LEU A 70 5.94 -14.47 -14.27
N ALA A 71 6.19 -13.95 -13.07
CA ALA A 71 6.40 -12.52 -12.89
C ALA A 71 7.90 -12.26 -12.71
N LEU A 72 8.46 -11.34 -13.50
CA LEU A 72 9.84 -10.90 -13.44
C LEU A 72 9.89 -9.48 -12.90
N PHE A 73 10.55 -9.27 -11.78
CA PHE A 73 10.77 -7.94 -11.21
C PHE A 73 12.27 -7.60 -11.29
N GLY A 74 12.60 -6.43 -11.84
CA GLY A 74 13.96 -5.94 -11.99
C GLY A 74 14.55 -6.31 -13.35
N ARG A 75 15.79 -6.80 -13.37
CA ARG A 75 16.47 -7.18 -14.61
C ARG A 75 15.86 -8.45 -15.23
N ILE A 76 15.88 -8.52 -16.56
CA ILE A 76 15.54 -9.74 -17.31
C ILE A 76 16.86 -10.48 -17.61
N PRO A 77 17.04 -11.72 -17.13
CA PRO A 77 18.23 -12.52 -17.46
C PRO A 77 18.41 -12.71 -18.97
N ARG A 78 19.64 -12.70 -19.45
CA ARG A 78 19.98 -12.74 -20.89
C ARG A 78 19.30 -13.85 -21.69
N GLU A 79 19.22 -15.06 -21.14
CA GLU A 79 18.55 -16.19 -21.80
C GLU A 79 17.03 -15.96 -21.95
N VAL A 80 16.42 -15.40 -20.92
CA VAL A 80 14.99 -15.04 -20.92
C VAL A 80 14.75 -13.86 -21.85
N ALA A 81 15.64 -12.86 -21.85
CA ALA A 81 15.57 -11.71 -22.76
C ALA A 81 15.58 -12.15 -24.23
N ARG A 82 16.50 -13.05 -24.61
CA ARG A 82 16.55 -13.62 -25.97
C ARG A 82 15.27 -14.36 -26.34
N TYR A 83 14.69 -15.12 -25.41
CA TYR A 83 13.43 -15.83 -25.65
C TYR A 83 12.24 -14.87 -25.83
N LEU A 84 12.21 -13.75 -25.11
CA LEU A 84 11.13 -12.75 -25.15
C LEU A 84 11.32 -11.66 -26.22
N ASN A 85 12.38 -11.74 -27.02
CA ASN A 85 12.79 -10.66 -27.93
C ASN A 85 12.94 -9.30 -27.21
N TYR A 86 13.50 -9.31 -26.00
CA TYR A 86 13.77 -8.12 -25.21
C TYR A 86 15.20 -7.64 -25.47
N GLU A 87 15.33 -6.38 -25.87
CA GLU A 87 16.62 -5.73 -26.06
C GLU A 87 16.99 -4.95 -24.81
N SER A 88 17.97 -5.42 -24.03
CA SER A 88 18.44 -4.71 -22.85
C SER A 88 19.31 -3.50 -23.22
N GLY A 89 19.19 -2.43 -22.45
CA GLY A 89 19.95 -1.19 -22.62
C GLY A 89 20.43 -0.61 -21.29
N ALA A 90 21.50 0.16 -21.33
CA ALA A 90 22.00 0.90 -20.16
C ALA A 90 21.11 2.10 -19.86
N LEU A 91 20.88 2.37 -18.58
CA LEU A 91 20.11 3.54 -18.15
C LEU A 91 20.78 4.85 -18.63
N PRO A 92 20.01 5.84 -19.10
CA PRO A 92 20.55 7.16 -19.42
C PRO A 92 21.19 7.80 -18.18
N ALA A 93 22.37 8.42 -18.34
CA ALA A 93 23.09 9.06 -17.23
C ALA A 93 22.26 10.14 -16.52
N GLU A 94 21.48 10.92 -17.27
CA GLU A 94 20.65 12.01 -16.75
C GLU A 94 19.39 11.53 -16.02
N LEU A 95 19.04 10.24 -16.10
CA LEU A 95 17.82 9.72 -15.52
C LEU A 95 17.75 9.94 -14.00
N HIS A 96 18.90 9.95 -13.31
CA HIS A 96 18.95 10.25 -11.89
C HIS A 96 18.37 11.64 -11.61
N ALA A 97 18.81 12.67 -12.33
CA ALA A 97 18.27 14.01 -12.16
C ALA A 97 16.79 14.07 -12.57
N ASP A 98 16.44 13.43 -13.69
CA ASP A 98 15.06 13.44 -14.21
C ASP A 98 14.07 12.66 -13.32
N SER A 99 14.54 11.72 -12.50
CA SER A 99 13.73 10.92 -11.58
C SER A 99 13.33 11.66 -10.29
N ARG A 100 13.99 12.78 -9.98
CA ARG A 100 13.76 13.54 -8.74
C ARG A 100 12.83 14.72 -9.00
N SER A 101 12.01 15.02 -8.01
CA SER A 101 11.21 16.24 -7.95
C SER A 101 11.88 17.26 -7.04
N GLU A 102 11.68 18.53 -7.34
CA GLU A 102 11.90 19.61 -6.37
C GLU A 102 10.85 19.56 -5.26
N SER A 103 11.13 20.24 -4.14
CA SER A 103 10.18 20.44 -3.05
C SER A 103 8.97 21.26 -3.51
N ALA A 104 7.76 20.84 -3.13
CA ALA A 104 6.52 21.50 -3.45
C ALA A 104 6.21 22.67 -2.49
N PRO A 105 6.00 23.90 -2.98
CA PRO A 105 5.53 24.99 -2.14
C PRO A 105 4.04 24.81 -1.78
N SER A 106 3.60 25.41 -0.68
CA SER A 106 2.19 25.39 -0.27
C SER A 106 1.26 25.77 -1.42
N GLY A 107 0.20 24.99 -1.58
CA GLY A 107 -0.81 25.16 -2.60
C GLY A 107 -0.37 24.88 -4.05
N ALA A 108 0.77 24.21 -4.26
CA ALA A 108 1.17 23.71 -5.56
C ALA A 108 1.82 22.33 -5.46
N ALA A 109 1.92 21.64 -6.59
CA ALA A 109 2.64 20.37 -6.67
C ALA A 109 3.97 20.54 -7.43
N ARG A 110 4.87 19.59 -7.21
CA ARG A 110 6.07 19.38 -8.04
C ARG A 110 6.14 17.93 -8.45
N GLU A 111 6.59 17.71 -9.68
CA GLU A 111 6.72 16.39 -10.28
C GLU A 111 8.08 16.27 -10.95
N SER A 112 8.63 15.07 -10.90
CA SER A 112 9.83 14.71 -11.66
C SER A 112 9.57 14.79 -13.17
N ARG A 113 10.63 15.02 -13.95
CA ARG A 113 10.54 15.04 -15.42
C ARG A 113 10.30 13.66 -16.01
N ALA A 114 10.78 12.62 -15.33
CA ALA A 114 10.52 11.23 -15.66
C ALA A 114 9.14 10.80 -15.15
N ALA A 115 8.43 10.05 -15.97
CA ALA A 115 7.12 9.49 -15.67
C ALA A 115 6.94 8.13 -16.32
N VAL A 116 6.03 7.32 -15.80
CA VAL A 116 5.54 6.09 -16.40
C VAL A 116 4.17 6.36 -17.04
N SER A 117 4.00 5.93 -18.28
CA SER A 117 2.72 5.98 -18.98
C SER A 117 2.28 4.58 -19.39
N TYR A 118 1.08 4.18 -18.95
CA TYR A 118 0.49 2.87 -19.26
C TYR A 118 -0.30 2.92 -20.56
N THR A 119 -0.21 1.85 -21.32
CA THR A 119 -0.95 1.67 -22.57
C THR A 119 -2.33 1.08 -22.29
N ALA A 120 -3.18 1.02 -23.31
CA ALA A 120 -4.48 0.35 -23.20
C ALA A 120 -4.36 -1.16 -22.89
N LEU A 121 -3.18 -1.76 -23.12
CA LEU A 121 -2.92 -3.18 -22.83
C LEU A 121 -3.06 -3.51 -21.34
N ALA A 122 -2.77 -2.54 -20.47
CA ALA A 122 -2.90 -2.68 -19.01
C ALA A 122 -4.33 -3.09 -18.57
N ARG A 123 -5.36 -2.73 -19.35
CA ARG A 123 -6.76 -3.10 -19.07
C ARG A 123 -6.99 -4.61 -19.07
N LYS A 124 -6.17 -5.40 -19.80
CA LYS A 124 -6.22 -6.87 -19.75
C LYS A 124 -5.94 -7.43 -18.35
N LEU A 125 -5.25 -6.65 -17.51
CA LEU A 125 -4.85 -7.01 -16.16
C LEU A 125 -5.50 -6.07 -15.12
N GLY A 126 -6.67 -5.50 -15.43
CA GLY A 126 -7.40 -4.62 -14.51
C GLY A 126 -6.70 -3.28 -14.22
N GLY A 127 -5.71 -2.89 -15.03
CA GLY A 127 -5.12 -1.55 -15.00
C GLY A 127 -5.87 -0.56 -15.90
N GLN A 128 -5.38 0.68 -15.94
CA GLN A 128 -5.87 1.73 -16.84
C GLN A 128 -4.70 2.39 -17.57
N GLN A 129 -5.00 3.37 -18.44
CA GLN A 129 -4.00 4.25 -19.05
C GLN A 129 -3.54 5.30 -18.03
N TRP A 130 -2.89 4.83 -16.96
CA TRP A 130 -2.34 5.69 -15.92
C TRP A 130 -1.14 6.48 -16.42
N HIS A 131 -0.99 7.67 -15.85
CA HIS A 131 0.21 8.49 -15.97
C HIS A 131 0.69 8.84 -14.56
N ARG A 132 1.93 8.46 -14.26
CA ARG A 132 2.53 8.57 -12.92
C ARG A 132 3.96 9.11 -13.05
N SER A 133 4.22 10.27 -12.48
CA SER A 133 5.60 10.78 -12.32
C SER A 133 6.41 9.88 -11.40
N PHE A 134 7.72 9.76 -11.64
CA PHE A 134 8.62 8.96 -10.79
C PHE A 134 8.61 9.45 -9.35
N GLU A 135 8.56 10.76 -9.16
CA GLU A 135 8.35 11.41 -7.88
C GLU A 135 7.37 12.56 -8.05
N ARG A 136 6.50 12.72 -7.05
CA ARG A 136 5.59 13.86 -6.93
C ARG A 136 5.54 14.26 -5.47
N PHE A 137 5.53 15.56 -5.23
CA PHE A 137 5.20 16.12 -3.94
C PHE A 137 4.05 17.12 -4.05
N ASP A 138 3.17 17.10 -3.06
CA ASP A 138 2.05 18.05 -2.90
C ASP A 138 2.27 19.01 -1.73
N PHE A 139 3.23 18.70 -0.86
CA PHE A 139 3.73 19.59 0.19
C PHE A 139 5.16 19.20 0.55
N THR A 140 6.06 20.19 0.53
CA THR A 140 7.50 20.05 0.75
C THR A 140 8.11 18.92 -0.11
N ASP A 141 9.16 18.26 0.36
CA ASP A 141 9.76 17.07 -0.27
C ASP A 141 9.35 15.78 0.47
N GLU A 142 8.14 15.77 1.03
CA GLU A 142 7.69 14.75 1.98
C GLU A 142 6.43 14.01 1.56
N TRP A 143 5.40 14.76 1.14
CA TRP A 143 4.04 14.23 1.00
C TRP A 143 3.61 14.09 -0.45
N ASN A 144 2.97 12.97 -0.76
CA ASN A 144 2.32 12.70 -2.04
C ASN A 144 0.90 12.22 -1.80
N ASN A 145 -0.08 13.04 -2.16
CA ASN A 145 -1.48 12.73 -1.96
C ASN A 145 -1.99 11.65 -2.91
N LEU A 146 -1.27 11.31 -3.99
CA LEU A 146 -1.66 10.26 -4.93
C LEU A 146 -1.31 8.84 -4.48
N GLY A 147 -0.76 8.64 -3.28
CA GLY A 147 -0.54 7.31 -2.68
C GLY A 147 0.51 6.43 -3.37
N TYR A 148 1.35 7.02 -4.23
CA TYR A 148 2.44 6.32 -4.89
C TYR A 148 3.75 6.45 -4.10
N GLY A 149 4.51 5.36 -4.03
CA GLY A 149 5.94 5.42 -3.71
C GLY A 149 6.76 6.14 -4.78
N ALA A 150 8.08 6.21 -4.59
CA ALA A 150 8.97 6.82 -5.57
C ALA A 150 9.60 5.77 -6.50
N ILE A 151 9.66 6.08 -7.79
CA ILE A 151 10.50 5.34 -8.74
C ILE A 151 11.86 6.05 -8.80
N ARG A 152 12.94 5.31 -8.51
CA ARG A 152 14.30 5.87 -8.44
C ARG A 152 15.14 5.47 -9.66
N SER A 153 16.36 5.98 -9.72
CA SER A 153 17.43 5.44 -10.58
C SER A 153 18.80 5.60 -9.91
N ASP A 154 18.85 5.36 -8.60
CA ASP A 154 20.03 5.45 -7.74
C ASP A 154 20.67 4.08 -7.43
N GLY A 155 20.16 3.01 -8.04
CA GLY A 155 20.62 1.63 -7.83
C GLY A 155 20.01 0.95 -6.61
N SER A 156 19.17 1.64 -5.83
CA SER A 156 18.36 0.99 -4.78
C SER A 156 17.34 0.00 -5.37
N MET A 157 16.72 -0.82 -4.52
CA MET A 157 15.67 -1.75 -4.96
C MET A 157 14.43 -1.07 -5.54
N TRP A 158 14.23 0.23 -5.24
CA TRP A 158 13.16 1.08 -5.77
C TRP A 158 13.48 1.66 -7.15
N SER A 159 14.71 1.45 -7.62
CA SER A 159 15.18 1.98 -8.89
C SER A 159 14.68 1.18 -10.09
N VAL A 160 14.58 1.87 -11.23
CA VAL A 160 14.55 1.18 -12.51
C VAL A 160 15.84 0.43 -12.75
N ALA A 161 15.76 -0.76 -13.35
CA ALA A 161 16.89 -1.67 -13.43
C ALA A 161 17.65 -1.62 -14.76
N GLN A 162 16.98 -1.30 -15.86
CA GLN A 162 17.53 -1.32 -17.22
C GLN A 162 16.73 -0.42 -18.17
N ALA A 163 17.30 0.02 -19.29
CA ALA A 163 16.61 0.83 -20.30
C ALA A 163 16.41 0.04 -21.59
N GLY A 164 15.75 -1.11 -21.50
CA GLY A 164 15.47 -1.92 -22.68
C GLY A 164 14.14 -1.63 -23.35
N HIS A 165 13.95 -2.25 -24.50
CA HIS A 165 12.78 -2.08 -25.34
C HIS A 165 12.05 -3.40 -25.57
N VAL A 166 10.73 -3.30 -25.62
CA VAL A 166 9.82 -4.38 -26.05
C VAL A 166 9.00 -3.93 -27.24
N GLU A 167 8.48 -4.91 -27.97
CA GLU A 167 7.51 -4.69 -29.04
C GLU A 167 6.21 -4.08 -28.50
N SER A 168 5.55 -3.28 -29.35
CA SER A 168 4.37 -2.49 -28.94
C SER A 168 3.17 -3.32 -28.48
N ASP A 169 3.05 -4.57 -28.93
CA ASP A 169 1.99 -5.51 -28.56
C ASP A 169 2.22 -6.18 -27.20
N ALA A 170 3.46 -6.14 -26.68
CA ALA A 170 3.83 -6.60 -25.35
C ALA A 170 3.94 -5.45 -24.33
N GLU A 171 4.12 -4.19 -24.76
CA GLU A 171 4.35 -3.05 -23.86
C GLU A 171 3.11 -2.67 -23.04
N LEU A 172 3.15 -2.92 -21.73
CA LEU A 172 2.13 -2.44 -20.78
C LEU A 172 2.35 -0.98 -20.40
N ALA A 173 3.62 -0.58 -20.26
CA ALA A 173 3.99 0.77 -19.87
C ALA A 173 5.40 1.13 -20.33
N SER A 174 5.63 2.43 -20.55
CA SER A 174 6.94 2.99 -20.88
C SER A 174 7.32 4.13 -19.96
N VAL A 175 8.62 4.34 -19.80
CA VAL A 175 9.19 5.53 -19.17
C VAL A 175 9.27 6.64 -20.22
N THR A 176 8.74 7.79 -19.87
CA THR A 176 8.84 9.03 -20.64
C THR A 176 9.63 10.07 -19.84
N VAL A 177 10.48 10.86 -20.50
CA VAL A 177 11.16 12.02 -19.89
C VAL A 177 10.80 13.25 -20.69
N ALA A 178 10.19 14.24 -20.04
CA ALA A 178 9.65 15.43 -20.70
C ALA A 178 8.71 15.09 -21.88
N GLY A 179 7.90 14.03 -21.71
CA GLY A 179 6.94 13.54 -22.71
C GLY A 179 7.53 12.63 -23.79
N GLU A 180 8.85 12.51 -23.89
CA GLU A 180 9.50 11.62 -24.87
C GLU A 180 9.69 10.22 -24.30
N ARG A 181 9.23 9.19 -25.02
CA ARG A 181 9.46 7.78 -24.64
C ARG A 181 10.96 7.47 -24.64
N ARG A 182 11.44 6.88 -23.55
CA ARG A 182 12.85 6.48 -23.36
C ARG A 182 13.05 4.98 -23.43
N PHE A 183 12.30 4.20 -22.65
CA PHE A 183 12.42 2.74 -22.58
C PHE A 183 11.18 2.10 -21.96
N SER A 184 11.08 0.78 -21.96
CA SER A 184 9.94 0.03 -21.44
C SER A 184 10.00 -0.10 -19.91
N TYR A 185 8.86 0.07 -19.24
CA TYR A 185 8.73 -0.05 -17.80
C TYR A 185 8.06 -1.36 -17.38
N ALA A 186 7.05 -1.80 -18.14
CA ALA A 186 6.35 -3.05 -17.89
C ALA A 186 5.91 -3.69 -19.20
N ALA A 187 5.86 -5.02 -19.23
CA ALA A 187 5.47 -5.78 -20.41
C ALA A 187 4.78 -7.10 -20.07
N LEU A 188 4.02 -7.63 -21.02
CA LEU A 188 3.28 -8.88 -20.93
C LEU A 188 3.51 -9.69 -22.21
N TRP A 189 4.07 -10.89 -22.05
CA TRP A 189 4.21 -11.85 -23.13
C TRP A 189 3.37 -13.09 -22.87
N ASP A 190 2.84 -13.64 -23.96
CA ASP A 190 2.01 -14.83 -23.95
C ASP A 190 2.46 -15.81 -25.02
N ASP A 191 2.58 -17.08 -24.64
CA ASP A 191 2.52 -18.20 -25.57
C ASP A 191 1.38 -19.15 -25.19
N ASP A 192 1.23 -20.29 -25.88
CA ASP A 192 0.12 -21.21 -25.62
C ASP A 192 0.09 -21.76 -24.19
N ALA A 193 1.26 -22.00 -23.59
CA ALA A 193 1.39 -22.67 -22.29
C ALA A 193 1.79 -21.72 -21.16
N SER A 194 2.16 -20.48 -21.43
CA SER A 194 2.73 -19.61 -20.43
C SER A 194 2.44 -18.12 -20.65
N SER A 195 2.55 -17.38 -19.55
CA SER A 195 2.58 -15.92 -19.57
C SER A 195 3.75 -15.41 -18.74
N VAL A 196 4.39 -14.35 -19.22
CA VAL A 196 5.44 -13.61 -18.50
C VAL A 196 4.99 -12.17 -18.31
N LEU A 197 4.86 -11.74 -17.06
CA LEU A 197 4.66 -10.34 -16.67
C LEU A 197 5.99 -9.77 -16.20
N TRP A 198 6.39 -8.61 -16.68
CA TRP A 198 7.62 -7.96 -16.24
C TRP A 198 7.36 -6.54 -15.74
N PHE A 199 8.05 -6.18 -14.65
CA PHE A 199 8.20 -4.80 -14.19
C PHE A 199 9.67 -4.47 -13.98
N ASN A 200 10.08 -3.32 -14.48
CA ASN A 200 11.46 -2.85 -14.48
C ASN A 200 11.88 -2.24 -13.13
N ARG A 201 11.57 -2.90 -12.01
CA ARG A 201 12.01 -2.55 -10.64
C ARG A 201 12.15 -3.83 -9.84
N ALA A 202 13.19 -3.96 -9.00
CA ALA A 202 13.42 -5.19 -8.24
C ALA A 202 12.23 -5.55 -7.32
N VAL A 203 11.58 -4.54 -6.76
CA VAL A 203 10.36 -4.70 -5.94
C VAL A 203 9.06 -4.75 -6.75
N GLY A 204 9.13 -4.66 -8.09
CA GLY A 204 7.97 -4.50 -8.95
C GLY A 204 7.20 -3.21 -8.62
N PRO A 205 5.87 -3.19 -8.79
CA PRO A 205 5.01 -2.06 -8.43
C PRO A 205 4.41 -2.22 -7.02
N SER A 206 5.13 -2.83 -6.07
CA SER A 206 4.58 -3.19 -4.75
C SER A 206 4.13 -2.00 -3.91
N ASP A 207 4.68 -0.82 -4.17
CA ASP A 207 4.45 0.48 -3.52
C ASP A 207 3.49 1.39 -4.31
N SER A 208 2.57 0.80 -5.08
CA SER A 208 1.72 1.54 -6.00
C SER A 208 0.42 0.83 -6.31
N PHE A 209 -0.64 1.57 -6.60
CA PHE A 209 -1.92 1.05 -7.12
C PHE A 209 -1.77 0.14 -8.35
N GLU A 210 -0.66 0.27 -9.09
CA GLU A 210 -0.28 -0.61 -10.20
C GLU A 210 -0.11 -2.08 -9.78
N TRP A 211 0.05 -2.39 -8.48
CA TRP A 211 0.03 -3.75 -7.93
C TRP A 211 -1.22 -4.54 -8.32
N ARG A 212 -2.33 -3.84 -8.63
CA ARG A 212 -3.54 -4.44 -9.18
C ARG A 212 -3.27 -5.30 -10.43
N ILE A 213 -2.30 -4.91 -11.27
CA ILE A 213 -1.88 -5.66 -12.45
C ILE A 213 -1.32 -7.03 -12.06
N VAL A 214 -0.50 -7.06 -11.00
CA VAL A 214 0.08 -8.30 -10.45
C VAL A 214 -1.03 -9.18 -9.88
N GLU A 215 -1.97 -8.61 -9.11
CA GLU A 215 -3.11 -9.35 -8.56
C GLU A 215 -3.95 -10.02 -9.65
N GLN A 216 -4.31 -9.30 -10.73
CA GLN A 216 -5.08 -9.86 -11.84
C GLN A 216 -4.30 -10.88 -12.65
N PHE A 217 -3.00 -10.68 -12.83
CA PHE A 217 -2.13 -11.67 -13.46
C PHE A 217 -2.17 -13.00 -12.71
N LEU A 218 -2.18 -12.96 -11.38
CA LEU A 218 -2.23 -14.15 -10.54
C LEU A 218 -3.63 -14.79 -10.49
N SER A 219 -4.68 -13.96 -10.35
CA SER A 219 -6.01 -14.44 -10.01
C SER A 219 -6.87 -14.83 -11.20
N GLY A 220 -6.76 -14.13 -12.34
CA GLY A 220 -7.74 -14.22 -13.42
C GLY A 220 -7.19 -14.24 -14.84
N TYR A 221 -5.98 -13.73 -15.08
CA TYR A 221 -5.47 -13.62 -16.45
C TYR A 221 -5.32 -14.99 -17.11
N ARG A 222 -5.98 -15.20 -18.27
CA ARG A 222 -5.99 -16.47 -19.02
C ARG A 222 -6.40 -17.68 -18.14
N SER A 223 -7.40 -17.50 -17.27
CA SER A 223 -7.84 -18.51 -16.31
C SER A 223 -8.37 -19.81 -16.92
N ASP A 224 -8.74 -19.79 -18.20
CA ASP A 224 -9.16 -20.94 -19.00
C ASP A 224 -7.98 -21.87 -19.37
N LYS A 225 -6.76 -21.33 -19.44
CA LYS A 225 -5.55 -22.07 -19.87
C LYS A 225 -4.48 -22.19 -18.80
N LEU A 226 -4.32 -21.15 -17.97
CA LEU A 226 -3.18 -21.00 -17.07
C LEU A 226 -3.60 -21.17 -15.61
N PRO A 227 -2.66 -21.59 -14.74
CA PRO A 227 -2.92 -21.64 -13.31
C PRO A 227 -3.37 -20.27 -12.80
N CYS A 228 -4.24 -20.28 -11.79
CA CYS A 228 -4.68 -19.09 -11.06
C CYS A 228 -4.50 -19.29 -9.54
N LYS A 229 -4.45 -18.18 -8.80
CA LYS A 229 -4.36 -18.16 -7.34
C LYS A 229 -5.41 -17.20 -6.79
N PRO A 230 -6.23 -17.62 -5.82
CA PRO A 230 -7.16 -16.71 -5.17
C PRO A 230 -6.43 -15.51 -4.54
N VAL A 231 -6.94 -14.31 -4.78
CA VAL A 231 -6.47 -13.05 -4.19
C VAL A 231 -7.51 -12.57 -3.18
N LEU A 232 -7.08 -12.32 -1.95
CA LEU A 232 -7.90 -11.74 -0.88
C LEU A 232 -8.03 -10.23 -1.10
N SER A 233 -9.27 -9.75 -1.05
CA SER A 233 -9.59 -8.34 -1.24
C SER A 233 -9.27 -7.52 0.01
N GLU A 234 -8.71 -6.33 -0.20
CA GLU A 234 -8.57 -5.31 0.83
C GLU A 234 -9.86 -4.53 1.09
N VAL A 235 -10.75 -4.46 0.10
CA VAL A 235 -12.11 -3.96 0.32
C VAL A 235 -12.98 -5.11 0.87
N PRO A 236 -13.67 -4.91 2.01
CA PRO A 236 -14.61 -5.88 2.54
C PRO A 236 -15.67 -6.35 1.54
N TRP A 237 -16.06 -7.62 1.64
CA TRP A 237 -17.11 -8.19 0.81
C TRP A 237 -18.42 -7.40 0.96
N GLY A 238 -19.07 -7.13 -0.17
CA GLY A 238 -20.33 -6.37 -0.22
C GLY A 238 -20.16 -4.86 -0.42
N TYR A 239 -18.93 -4.35 -0.35
CA TYR A 239 -18.59 -2.95 -0.57
C TYR A 239 -17.69 -2.79 -1.80
N ASP A 240 -17.59 -1.57 -2.32
CA ASP A 240 -16.75 -1.22 -3.48
C ASP A 240 -15.68 -0.16 -3.17
N ALA A 241 -15.73 0.46 -1.98
CA ALA A 241 -14.68 1.29 -1.43
C ALA A 241 -14.64 1.13 0.09
N VAL A 242 -13.44 1.22 0.68
CA VAL A 242 -13.27 1.40 2.13
C VAL A 242 -12.45 2.65 2.38
N ILE A 243 -12.98 3.52 3.25
CA ILE A 243 -12.46 4.85 3.53
C ILE A 243 -12.21 4.98 5.02
N THR A 244 -11.01 5.45 5.36
CA THR A 244 -10.66 5.85 6.72
C THR A 244 -10.25 7.32 6.75
N SER A 245 -10.44 7.94 7.91
CA SER A 245 -9.95 9.28 8.19
C SER A 245 -9.49 9.39 9.63
N ARG A 246 -8.45 10.18 9.86
CA ARG A 246 -7.98 10.49 11.20
C ARG A 246 -7.55 11.95 11.33
N LEU A 247 -7.49 12.43 12.58
CA LEU A 247 -6.71 13.60 12.92
C LEU A 247 -5.50 13.21 13.75
N ASP A 248 -4.34 13.76 13.39
CA ASP A 248 -3.11 13.64 14.18
C ASP A 248 -3.07 14.81 15.17
N CYS A 249 -3.33 14.51 16.45
CA CYS A 249 -3.45 15.49 17.53
C CYS A 249 -2.08 15.78 18.15
N ASP A 250 -1.24 16.50 17.42
CA ASP A 250 0.11 16.87 17.88
C ASP A 250 0.08 17.82 19.10
N GLU A 251 -0.89 18.74 19.12
CA GLU A 251 -0.89 19.88 20.07
C GLU A 251 -2.18 19.99 20.89
N ASP A 252 -3.34 20.23 20.26
CA ASP A 252 -4.62 20.40 20.95
C ASP A 252 -5.61 19.32 20.50
N VAL A 253 -6.00 18.43 21.42
CA VAL A 253 -6.94 17.35 21.11
C VAL A 253 -8.38 17.86 21.04
N GLU A 254 -8.75 18.83 21.88
CA GLU A 254 -10.13 19.28 22.05
C GLU A 254 -10.59 20.13 20.86
N SER A 255 -9.66 20.83 20.21
CA SER A 255 -9.93 21.60 18.98
C SER A 255 -10.34 20.72 17.78
N ALA A 256 -10.25 19.39 17.88
CA ALA A 256 -10.83 18.46 16.93
C ALA A 256 -12.38 18.45 16.95
N ARG A 257 -13.00 18.91 18.05
CA ARG A 257 -14.44 18.77 18.30
C ARG A 257 -15.33 19.32 17.19
N PRO A 258 -15.10 20.51 16.60
CA PRO A 258 -15.99 21.04 15.58
C PRO A 258 -16.01 20.15 14.32
N LEU A 259 -14.84 19.70 13.86
CA LEU A 259 -14.73 18.78 12.74
C LEU A 259 -15.31 17.40 13.06
N TRP A 260 -15.05 16.85 14.25
CA TRP A 260 -15.68 15.59 14.68
C TRP A 260 -17.21 15.69 14.69
N GLN A 261 -17.78 16.79 15.19
CA GLN A 261 -19.22 17.01 15.14
C GLN A 261 -19.77 17.06 13.71
N ALA A 262 -19.01 17.59 12.75
CA ALA A 262 -19.38 17.54 11.34
C ALA A 262 -19.43 16.10 10.79
N TYR A 263 -18.41 15.30 11.08
CA TYR A 263 -18.39 13.88 10.72
C TYR A 263 -19.55 13.11 11.35
N ARG A 264 -19.86 13.38 12.63
CA ARG A 264 -20.99 12.77 13.32
C ARG A 264 -22.33 13.11 12.65
N ARG A 265 -22.54 14.35 12.21
CA ARG A 265 -23.74 14.75 11.45
C ARG A 265 -23.87 14.00 10.12
N LEU A 266 -22.74 13.66 9.50
CA LEU A 266 -22.69 12.90 8.24
C LEU A 266 -22.76 11.37 8.44
N GLY A 267 -22.80 10.90 9.69
CA GLY A 267 -22.77 9.48 10.04
C GLY A 267 -21.44 8.79 9.72
N ILE A 268 -20.33 9.52 9.80
CA ILE A 268 -18.99 9.03 9.46
C ILE A 268 -18.20 8.78 10.76
N PRO A 269 -17.65 7.57 10.97
CA PRO A 269 -16.78 7.29 12.11
C PRO A 269 -15.53 8.17 12.11
N PHE A 270 -15.00 8.47 13.29
CA PHE A 270 -13.87 9.39 13.46
C PHE A 270 -12.73 8.75 14.26
N THR A 271 -11.51 9.17 13.98
CA THR A 271 -10.29 8.67 14.65
C THR A 271 -9.44 9.84 15.10
N LEU A 272 -8.90 9.77 16.32
CA LEU A 272 -7.86 10.67 16.81
C LEU A 272 -6.58 9.89 17.13
N ALA A 273 -5.44 10.30 16.57
CA ALA A 273 -4.13 9.82 16.97
C ALA A 273 -3.53 10.83 17.96
N VAL A 274 -3.26 10.41 19.20
CA VAL A 274 -3.02 11.33 20.31
C VAL A 274 -1.56 11.33 20.72
N HIS A 275 -0.94 12.51 20.64
CA HIS A 275 0.33 12.77 21.32
C HIS A 275 0.09 12.89 22.83
N THR A 276 0.59 11.94 23.62
CA THR A 276 0.12 11.76 25.00
C THR A 276 0.60 12.82 25.99
N GLN A 277 1.56 13.68 25.61
CA GLN A 277 1.90 14.88 26.40
C GLN A 277 0.70 15.83 26.55
N ASN A 278 -0.21 15.85 25.59
CA ASN A 278 -1.43 16.65 25.66
C ASN A 278 -2.28 16.18 26.85
N LEU A 279 -2.21 14.91 27.24
CA LEU A 279 -3.00 14.37 28.36
C LEU A 279 -2.56 14.86 29.74
N ASN A 280 -1.49 15.64 29.85
CA ASN A 280 -1.18 16.39 31.07
C ASN A 280 -2.25 17.44 31.40
N GLN A 281 -3.04 17.84 30.40
CA GLN A 281 -4.14 18.79 30.48
C GLN A 281 -5.49 18.05 30.51
N PRO A 282 -6.22 18.05 31.64
CA PRO A 282 -7.47 17.30 31.81
C PRO A 282 -8.61 17.68 30.84
N GLU A 283 -8.58 18.88 30.28
CA GLU A 283 -9.54 19.36 29.29
C GLU A 283 -9.61 18.45 28.05
N HIS A 284 -8.50 17.84 27.66
CA HIS A 284 -8.43 16.93 26.51
C HIS A 284 -8.98 15.53 26.78
N HIS A 285 -9.33 15.19 28.03
CA HIS A 285 -9.74 13.82 28.39
C HIS A 285 -11.19 13.51 28.00
N ALA A 286 -12.06 14.52 28.00
CA ALA A 286 -13.49 14.33 27.77
C ALA A 286 -13.78 13.88 26.34
N ILE A 287 -13.22 14.57 25.34
CA ILE A 287 -13.39 14.23 23.92
C ILE A 287 -12.98 12.79 23.60
N LEU A 288 -11.90 12.28 24.20
CA LEU A 288 -11.44 10.91 23.94
C LEU A 288 -12.45 9.87 24.43
N ARG A 289 -12.99 10.06 25.64
CA ARG A 289 -14.01 9.15 26.20
C ARG A 289 -15.31 9.23 25.43
N GLU A 290 -15.75 10.43 25.07
CA GLU A 290 -16.96 10.65 24.29
C GLU A 290 -16.85 10.06 22.88
N LEU A 291 -15.70 10.23 22.22
CA LEU A 291 -15.42 9.64 20.91
C LEU A 291 -15.52 8.13 20.93
N LEU A 292 -14.90 7.49 21.93
CA LEU A 292 -14.94 6.03 22.08
C LEU A 292 -16.36 5.54 22.40
N ALA A 293 -17.14 6.30 23.18
CA ALA A 293 -18.54 5.98 23.45
C ALA A 293 -19.45 6.12 22.20
N ASP A 294 -19.08 6.97 21.26
CA ASP A 294 -19.75 7.16 19.96
C ASP A 294 -19.31 6.14 18.90
N GLY A 295 -18.41 5.21 19.25
CA GLY A 295 -17.87 4.19 18.33
C GLY A 295 -16.72 4.67 17.44
N GLY A 296 -16.09 5.81 17.78
CA GLY A 296 -14.83 6.24 17.18
C GLY A 296 -13.61 5.47 17.71
N ALA A 297 -12.42 5.89 17.29
CA ALA A 297 -11.14 5.27 17.65
C ALA A 297 -10.14 6.27 18.22
N VAL A 298 -9.30 5.82 19.15
CA VAL A 298 -8.19 6.58 19.70
C VAL A 298 -6.90 5.76 19.55
N LEU A 299 -5.94 6.32 18.82
CA LEU A 299 -4.65 5.71 18.54
C LEU A 299 -3.55 6.43 19.32
N SER A 300 -2.45 5.74 19.57
CA SER A 300 -1.24 6.36 20.10
C SER A 300 -0.51 7.14 19.01
N HIS A 301 -0.10 8.38 19.29
CA HIS A 301 0.83 9.14 18.45
C HIS A 301 2.11 9.49 19.22
N THR A 302 2.54 8.56 20.09
CA THR A 302 3.71 8.66 20.99
C THR A 302 3.58 9.69 22.10
N ALA A 303 4.57 9.71 23.00
CA ALA A 303 4.57 10.58 24.16
C ALA A 303 5.32 11.88 23.93
N THR A 304 6.31 11.90 23.04
CA THR A 304 7.12 13.10 22.75
C THR A 304 7.05 13.57 21.30
N HIS A 305 6.38 12.83 20.42
CA HIS A 305 6.37 13.06 18.98
C HIS A 305 7.81 13.15 18.42
N ALA A 306 8.73 12.32 18.94
CA ALA A 306 10.12 12.34 18.54
C ALA A 306 10.33 11.73 17.13
N PRO A 307 11.14 12.37 16.27
CA PRO A 307 11.58 11.77 15.02
C PRO A 307 12.21 10.39 15.25
N ASN A 308 11.98 9.46 14.32
CA ASN A 308 12.44 8.07 14.39
C ASN A 308 12.17 7.41 15.75
N TRP A 309 11.08 7.75 16.42
CA TRP A 309 10.72 7.19 17.73
C TRP A 309 11.82 7.32 18.79
N GLY A 310 12.55 8.44 18.77
CA GLY A 310 13.64 8.69 19.70
C GLY A 310 14.97 8.03 19.33
N GLY A 311 15.11 7.48 18.13
CA GLY A 311 16.41 7.10 17.55
C GLY A 311 16.97 5.74 17.98
N SER A 312 16.25 4.98 18.84
CA SER A 312 16.69 3.66 19.31
C SER A 312 15.52 2.76 19.70
N TYR A 313 15.76 1.45 19.76
CA TYR A 313 14.78 0.45 20.21
C TYR A 313 14.26 0.74 21.62
N ASP A 314 15.16 1.00 22.58
CA ASP A 314 14.78 1.21 23.99
C ASP A 314 13.94 2.49 24.16
N ALA A 315 14.27 3.55 23.41
CA ALA A 315 13.48 4.78 23.39
C ALA A 315 12.08 4.53 22.82
N ALA A 316 11.98 3.88 21.66
CA ALA A 316 10.70 3.56 21.03
C ALA A 316 9.83 2.66 21.91
N LEU A 317 10.43 1.69 22.61
CA LEU A 317 9.73 0.80 23.55
C LEU A 317 9.18 1.57 24.75
N GLY A 318 9.98 2.49 25.31
CA GLY A 318 9.58 3.37 26.40
C GLY A 318 8.43 4.30 26.00
N GLU A 319 8.56 4.99 24.87
CA GLU A 319 7.54 5.84 24.25
C GLU A 319 6.22 5.08 24.06
N GLY A 320 6.28 3.90 23.44
CA GLY A 320 5.11 3.07 23.17
C GLY A 320 4.37 2.64 24.43
N ARG A 321 5.10 2.14 25.44
CA ARG A 321 4.51 1.68 26.71
C ARG A 321 3.93 2.83 27.53
N HIS A 322 4.65 3.95 27.61
CA HIS A 322 4.17 5.12 28.35
C HIS A 322 2.89 5.68 27.74
N SER A 323 2.87 5.83 26.41
CA SER A 323 1.70 6.33 25.68
C SER A 323 0.48 5.43 25.87
N ALA A 324 0.66 4.11 25.74
CA ALA A 324 -0.42 3.15 25.92
C ALA A 324 -1.02 3.21 27.33
N ALA A 325 -0.17 3.25 28.36
CA ALA A 325 -0.62 3.31 29.75
C ALA A 325 -1.39 4.60 30.07
N LEU A 326 -0.93 5.75 29.56
CA LEU A 326 -1.62 7.03 29.77
C LEU A 326 -2.98 7.05 29.07
N LEU A 327 -3.04 6.63 27.81
CA LEU A 327 -4.29 6.59 27.06
C LEU A 327 -5.29 5.63 27.70
N GLU A 328 -4.85 4.45 28.15
CA GLU A 328 -5.70 3.52 28.88
C GLU A 328 -6.17 4.10 30.21
N GLY A 329 -5.31 4.82 30.95
CA GLY A 329 -5.70 5.52 32.17
C GLY A 329 -6.78 6.60 31.97
N VAL A 330 -6.72 7.33 30.86
CA VAL A 330 -7.70 8.38 30.53
C VAL A 330 -9.01 7.80 29.97
N THR A 331 -8.91 6.79 29.10
CA THR A 331 -10.05 6.29 28.32
C THR A 331 -10.71 5.06 28.92
N GLY A 332 -10.02 4.33 29.81
CA GLY A 332 -10.44 3.02 30.30
C GLY A 332 -10.39 1.91 29.24
N ARG A 333 -9.79 2.16 28.07
CA ARG A 333 -9.67 1.20 26.98
C ARG A 333 -8.20 1.01 26.61
N ARG A 334 -7.80 -0.25 26.41
CA ARG A 334 -6.47 -0.58 25.90
C ARG A 334 -6.30 -0.03 24.49
N VAL A 335 -5.21 0.69 24.27
CA VAL A 335 -4.78 1.12 22.93
C VAL A 335 -4.08 -0.03 22.22
N ARG A 336 -4.49 -0.31 20.98
CA ARG A 336 -3.98 -1.44 20.19
C ARG A 336 -3.10 -1.00 19.03
N TYR A 337 -3.30 0.20 18.51
CA TYR A 337 -2.65 0.70 17.30
C TYR A 337 -2.02 2.07 17.52
N ALA A 338 -1.00 2.37 16.73
CA ALA A 338 -0.28 3.64 16.76
C ALA A 338 -0.21 4.30 15.38
N VAL A 339 0.12 5.57 15.36
CA VAL A 339 0.52 6.33 14.17
C VAL A 339 1.96 6.78 14.36
N SER A 340 2.82 6.54 13.37
CA SER A 340 4.23 6.92 13.42
C SER A 340 4.42 8.45 13.41
N PRO A 341 5.10 9.03 14.40
CA PRO A 341 5.49 10.44 14.38
C PRO A 341 6.26 10.77 13.11
N PHE A 342 5.89 11.88 12.47
CA PHE A 342 6.47 12.31 11.19
C PHE A 342 6.47 11.22 10.09
N HIS A 343 5.67 10.16 10.24
CA HIS A 343 5.69 8.98 9.38
C HIS A 343 7.12 8.45 9.19
N GLN A 344 7.85 8.30 10.30
CA GLN A 344 9.17 7.66 10.36
C GLN A 344 9.07 6.39 11.18
N SER A 345 9.37 5.24 10.57
CA SER A 345 9.08 3.92 11.12
C SER A 345 10.24 2.96 10.88
N PRO A 346 11.45 3.28 11.39
CA PRO A 346 12.60 2.42 11.20
C PRO A 346 12.34 1.03 11.81
N PRO A 347 12.97 -0.04 11.29
CA PRO A 347 12.67 -1.42 11.71
C PRO A 347 12.75 -1.66 13.23
N TYR A 348 13.69 -1.01 13.91
CA TYR A 348 13.81 -1.14 15.37
C TYR A 348 12.59 -0.56 16.12
N ALA A 349 11.98 0.51 15.61
CA ALA A 349 10.85 1.16 16.26
C ALA A 349 9.58 0.32 16.12
N LEU A 350 9.38 -0.27 14.94
CA LEU A 350 8.29 -1.20 14.70
C LEU A 350 8.40 -2.46 15.57
N GLN A 351 9.61 -3.01 15.71
CA GLN A 351 9.85 -4.13 16.62
C GLN A 351 9.56 -3.73 18.08
N ALA A 352 10.02 -2.55 18.50
CA ALA A 352 9.75 -2.03 19.85
C ALA A 352 8.24 -1.83 20.11
N LEU A 353 7.47 -1.37 19.12
CA LEU A 353 6.01 -1.26 19.22
C LEU A 353 5.34 -2.63 19.39
N ALA A 354 5.75 -3.61 18.59
CA ALA A 354 5.25 -4.98 18.74
C ALA A 354 5.54 -5.52 20.16
N ASP A 355 6.74 -5.30 20.68
CA ASP A 355 7.16 -5.72 22.02
C ASP A 355 6.55 -4.86 23.16
N ALA A 356 6.05 -3.67 22.84
CA ALA A 356 5.20 -2.86 23.72
C ALA A 356 3.76 -3.37 23.78
N GLY A 357 3.37 -4.32 22.92
CA GLY A 357 2.05 -4.94 22.89
C GLY A 357 1.06 -4.27 21.93
N TYR A 358 1.54 -3.45 20.99
CA TYR A 358 0.73 -2.95 19.89
C TYR A 358 0.49 -4.07 18.86
N GLU A 359 -0.67 -4.03 18.23
CA GLU A 359 -1.11 -4.98 17.19
C GLU A 359 -0.86 -4.42 15.78
N GLY A 360 -0.38 -3.19 15.67
CA GLY A 360 -0.11 -2.57 14.38
C GLY A 360 0.20 -1.08 14.47
N CYS A 361 0.55 -0.52 13.32
CA CYS A 361 0.88 0.89 13.17
C CYS A 361 0.36 1.43 11.81
N ILE A 362 0.14 2.74 11.74
CA ILE A 362 -0.09 3.47 10.50
C ILE A 362 1.13 4.38 10.27
N GLY A 363 1.63 4.40 9.04
CA GLY A 363 2.83 5.19 8.72
C GLY A 363 3.04 5.32 7.23
N GLY A 364 4.25 5.67 6.83
CA GLY A 364 4.62 5.77 5.42
C GLY A 364 4.19 7.06 4.76
N ILE A 365 5.19 7.75 4.24
CA ILE A 365 5.10 8.76 3.21
C ILE A 365 6.15 8.42 2.15
N ILE A 366 6.03 9.01 0.96
CA ILE A 366 6.95 8.77 -0.16
C ILE A 366 8.44 8.99 0.21
N ARG A 367 8.73 9.82 1.21
CA ARG A 367 10.09 10.12 1.68
C ARG A 367 10.72 9.06 2.59
N ASN A 368 9.95 8.46 3.51
CA ASN A 368 10.52 7.84 4.71
C ASN A 368 10.39 6.30 4.73
N ASP A 369 9.17 5.76 4.67
CA ASP A 369 8.93 4.35 5.03
C ASP A 369 8.25 3.56 3.91
N PRO A 370 9.01 3.04 2.92
CA PRO A 370 8.41 2.41 1.76
C PRO A 370 7.65 1.09 2.08
N GLU A 371 7.87 0.46 3.24
CA GLU A 371 7.12 -0.72 3.70
C GLU A 371 5.64 -0.42 4.01
N PHE A 372 5.36 0.81 4.43
CA PHE A 372 3.99 1.26 4.62
C PHE A 372 3.36 1.70 3.30
N VAL A 373 4.15 2.27 2.39
CA VAL A 373 3.71 2.72 1.05
C VAL A 373 3.29 1.55 0.12
N LEU A 374 3.37 0.32 0.60
CA LEU A 374 2.86 -0.83 -0.14
C LEU A 374 1.36 -0.67 -0.48
N ALA A 375 1.00 -1.11 -1.68
CA ALA A 375 -0.30 -0.91 -2.31
C ALA A 375 -1.50 -1.49 -1.54
N ARG A 376 -1.22 -2.39 -0.59
CA ARG A 376 -2.18 -3.06 0.28
C ARG A 376 -1.65 -2.98 1.71
N GLY A 377 -2.54 -2.73 2.66
CA GLY A 377 -2.36 -2.97 4.07
C GLY A 377 -2.42 -4.46 4.44
N GLY A 378 -1.83 -4.78 5.59
CA GLY A 378 -1.70 -6.13 6.11
C GLY A 378 -0.45 -6.27 6.96
N GLU A 379 0.05 -7.50 7.13
CA GLU A 379 1.25 -7.75 7.93
C GLU A 379 2.49 -7.07 7.34
N LEU A 380 3.31 -6.47 8.21
CA LEU A 380 4.56 -5.82 7.83
C LEU A 380 5.72 -6.82 7.78
N ALA A 381 6.66 -6.61 6.86
CA ALA A 381 7.82 -7.47 6.65
C ALA A 381 8.72 -7.53 7.90
N GLY A 382 9.10 -8.75 8.29
CA GLY A 382 10.08 -8.96 9.37
C GLY A 382 9.54 -8.77 10.80
N LEU A 383 8.24 -8.54 10.96
CA LEU A 383 7.58 -8.43 12.28
C LEU A 383 6.82 -9.70 12.65
N PRO A 384 6.43 -9.87 13.94
CA PRO A 384 5.59 -10.97 14.38
C PRO A 384 4.24 -11.03 13.63
N SER A 385 3.69 -12.24 13.45
CA SER A 385 2.38 -12.42 12.82
C SER A 385 1.29 -11.66 13.59
N GLY A 386 0.36 -11.05 12.86
CA GLY A 386 -0.69 -10.21 13.39
C GLY A 386 -0.31 -8.75 13.61
N PHE A 387 0.97 -8.35 13.50
CA PHE A 387 1.34 -6.93 13.48
C PHE A 387 1.08 -6.36 12.08
N VAL A 388 0.02 -5.57 11.96
CA VAL A 388 -0.45 -5.04 10.67
C VAL A 388 -0.19 -3.55 10.51
N GLY A 389 -0.17 -3.09 9.27
CA GLY A 389 -0.19 -1.67 8.98
C GLY A 389 -0.74 -1.38 7.60
N HIS A 390 -1.01 -0.09 7.38
CA HIS A 390 -1.32 0.49 6.08
C HIS A 390 -0.80 1.92 6.03
N SER A 391 -0.76 2.52 4.84
CA SER A 391 -0.34 3.90 4.68
C SER A 391 -1.53 4.81 4.43
N GLN A 392 -1.45 6.01 4.99
CA GLN A 392 -2.33 7.13 4.67
C GLN A 392 -1.46 8.32 4.29
N GLN A 393 -1.14 8.42 2.99
CA GLN A 393 -0.33 9.52 2.45
C GLN A 393 -1.15 10.74 2.06
N CYS A 394 -2.47 10.60 2.08
CA CYS A 394 -3.38 11.64 1.66
C CYS A 394 -3.57 12.65 2.82
N MET A 395 -2.70 13.65 2.89
CA MET A 395 -2.75 14.74 3.85
C MET A 395 -3.69 15.84 3.36
N LEU A 396 -4.91 15.87 3.90
CA LEU A 396 -5.93 16.87 3.62
C LEU A 396 -5.66 18.16 4.42
N HIS A 397 -4.47 18.74 4.29
CA HIS A 397 -4.13 20.03 4.89
C HIS A 397 -4.51 21.18 3.98
N GLY A 398 -4.76 22.36 4.56
CA GLY A 398 -4.88 23.59 3.80
C GLY A 398 -3.63 23.91 2.97
N ASP A 399 -2.44 23.58 3.48
CA ASP A 399 -1.17 23.75 2.74
C ASP A 399 -1.04 22.82 1.52
N CYS A 400 -1.77 21.69 1.52
CA CYS A 400 -1.84 20.75 0.40
C CYS A 400 -2.94 21.11 -0.63
N MET A 401 -3.77 22.13 -0.36
CA MET A 401 -4.86 22.54 -1.25
C MET A 401 -4.31 23.21 -2.49
N LEU A 402 -4.41 22.55 -3.65
CA LEU A 402 -3.89 23.11 -4.89
C LEU A 402 -4.60 24.43 -5.24
N SER A 403 -3.82 25.43 -5.66
CA SER A 403 -4.30 26.71 -6.21
C SER A 403 -4.86 26.52 -7.63
N ALA A 404 -5.81 25.62 -7.77
CA ALA A 404 -6.51 25.26 -9.00
C ALA A 404 -8.01 25.62 -8.88
N ALA A 405 -8.75 25.48 -9.99
CA ALA A 405 -10.20 25.72 -9.99
C ALA A 405 -10.96 24.82 -9.00
N ASP A 406 -10.48 23.58 -8.80
CA ASP A 406 -10.96 22.65 -7.78
C ASP A 406 -9.79 22.28 -6.86
N ALA A 407 -9.76 22.89 -5.67
CA ALA A 407 -8.71 22.70 -4.68
C ALA A 407 -8.60 21.24 -4.21
N LEU A 408 -9.70 20.47 -4.30
CA LEU A 408 -9.75 19.08 -3.85
C LEU A 408 -9.33 18.07 -4.93
N THR A 409 -8.96 18.52 -6.14
CA THR A 409 -8.72 17.65 -7.30
C THR A 409 -7.73 16.53 -7.01
N VAL A 410 -6.64 16.81 -6.28
CA VAL A 410 -5.61 15.79 -5.99
C VAL A 410 -6.14 14.69 -5.06
N PHE A 411 -6.91 15.06 -4.04
CA PHE A 411 -7.53 14.11 -3.10
C PHE A 411 -8.60 13.27 -3.78
N LYS A 412 -9.42 13.89 -4.64
CA LYS A 412 -10.40 13.19 -5.49
C LYS A 412 -9.73 12.18 -6.41
N ARG A 413 -8.61 12.56 -7.04
CA ARG A 413 -7.81 11.66 -7.88
C ARG A 413 -7.20 10.51 -7.07
N ALA A 414 -6.73 10.77 -5.87
CA ALA A 414 -6.21 9.74 -4.98
C ALA A 414 -7.28 8.70 -4.60
N PHE A 415 -8.47 9.16 -4.24
CA PHE A 415 -9.60 8.29 -3.99
C PHE A 415 -10.00 7.49 -5.23
N ASP A 416 -10.05 8.13 -6.41
CA ASP A 416 -10.38 7.46 -7.66
C ASP A 416 -9.40 6.31 -7.96
N LEU A 417 -8.10 6.52 -7.73
CA LEU A 417 -7.08 5.47 -7.90
C LEU A 417 -7.29 4.30 -6.92
N ALA A 418 -7.56 4.60 -5.65
CA ALA A 418 -7.83 3.57 -4.66
C ALA A 418 -9.12 2.79 -4.98
N TYR A 419 -10.18 3.48 -5.37
CA TYR A 419 -11.46 2.89 -5.80
C TYR A 419 -11.28 1.99 -7.03
N GLU A 420 -10.64 2.49 -8.09
CA GLU A 420 -10.38 1.75 -9.33
C GLU A 420 -9.56 0.48 -9.10
N THR A 421 -8.64 0.53 -8.14
CA THR A 421 -7.71 -0.59 -7.86
C THR A 421 -8.09 -1.43 -6.66
N ARG A 422 -9.27 -1.17 -6.06
CA ARG A 422 -9.79 -1.85 -4.86
C ARG A 422 -8.82 -1.83 -3.68
N ALA A 423 -8.14 -0.70 -3.51
CA ALA A 423 -7.30 -0.43 -2.36
C ALA A 423 -8.11 0.25 -1.25
N MET A 424 -7.67 0.09 -0.01
CA MET A 424 -8.13 0.92 1.10
C MET A 424 -7.66 2.36 0.87
N PHE A 425 -8.55 3.32 1.05
CA PHE A 425 -8.23 4.73 0.96
C PHE A 425 -8.26 5.35 2.35
N GLY A 426 -7.21 6.06 2.71
CA GLY A 426 -7.14 6.78 3.97
C GLY A 426 -6.53 8.15 3.81
N TYR A 427 -7.08 9.13 4.53
CA TYR A 427 -6.60 10.50 4.57
C TYR A 427 -6.52 11.03 6.00
N LEU A 428 -5.71 12.05 6.21
CA LEU A 428 -5.48 12.65 7.52
C LEU A 428 -5.53 14.18 7.45
N ASP A 429 -5.78 14.81 8.57
CA ASP A 429 -5.56 16.24 8.83
C ASP A 429 -5.12 16.41 10.30
N HIS A 430 -4.98 17.62 10.81
CA HIS A 430 -4.61 17.88 12.19
C HIS A 430 -5.57 18.87 12.85
N PRO A 431 -5.86 18.75 14.15
CA PRO A 431 -6.61 19.76 14.89
C PRO A 431 -5.88 21.10 14.88
N PHE A 432 -6.61 22.21 15.02
CA PHE A 432 -5.98 23.53 15.11
C PHE A 432 -5.28 23.71 16.44
N SER A 433 -4.22 24.50 16.45
CA SER A 433 -3.60 24.98 17.68
C SER A 433 -3.42 26.49 17.64
N GLU A 434 -2.98 27.05 18.77
CA GLU A 434 -2.59 28.47 18.82
C GLU A 434 -1.42 28.79 17.87
N ARG A 435 -0.59 27.79 17.56
CA ARG A 435 0.63 27.96 16.76
C ARG A 435 0.37 27.81 15.26
N TYR A 436 -0.51 26.88 14.89
CA TYR A 436 -0.65 26.49 13.49
C TYR A 436 -2.05 25.96 13.17
N GLN A 437 -2.54 26.35 12.01
CA GLN A 437 -3.83 25.92 11.46
C GLN A 437 -3.64 25.05 10.20
N TYR A 438 -2.43 24.50 9.99
CA TYR A 438 -2.13 23.55 8.91
C TYR A 438 -2.52 24.05 7.51
N GLY A 439 -2.31 25.36 7.30
CA GLY A 439 -2.60 26.07 6.05
C GLY A 439 -4.07 26.39 5.81
N TRP A 440 -4.97 26.01 6.73
CA TRP A 440 -6.37 26.38 6.66
C TRP A 440 -6.56 27.85 7.00
N ARG A 441 -7.52 28.50 6.34
CA ARG A 441 -7.89 29.89 6.63
C ARG A 441 -8.64 30.02 7.95
N ASP A 442 -9.59 29.11 8.16
CA ASP A 442 -10.47 29.07 9.31
C ASP A 442 -11.15 27.68 9.38
N GLU A 443 -11.80 27.40 10.51
CA GLU A 443 -12.42 26.10 10.78
C GLU A 443 -13.61 25.81 9.86
N ALA A 444 -14.33 26.86 9.43
CA ALA A 444 -15.49 26.69 8.56
C ALA A 444 -15.04 26.22 7.16
N VAL A 445 -13.95 26.77 6.63
CA VAL A 445 -13.35 26.34 5.36
C VAL A 445 -12.84 24.90 5.46
N ARG A 446 -12.18 24.54 6.57
CA ARG A 446 -11.73 23.15 6.79
C ARG A 446 -12.92 22.18 6.77
N ILE A 447 -13.95 22.46 7.56
CA ILE A 447 -15.16 21.62 7.62
C ILE A 447 -15.80 21.51 6.22
N GLU A 448 -15.96 22.63 5.51
CA GLU A 448 -16.54 22.63 4.16
C GLU A 448 -15.75 21.72 3.20
N ALA A 449 -14.43 21.80 3.21
CA ALA A 449 -13.58 20.98 2.36
C ALA A 449 -13.72 19.47 2.67
N HIS A 450 -13.75 19.10 3.96
CA HIS A 450 -13.99 17.72 4.38
C HIS A 450 -15.40 17.24 3.97
N GLU A 451 -16.44 18.03 4.20
CA GLU A 451 -17.82 17.69 3.82
C GLU A 451 -17.95 17.51 2.29
N GLN A 452 -17.33 18.39 1.50
CA GLN A 452 -17.28 18.26 0.04
C GLN A 452 -16.54 17.00 -0.41
N PHE A 453 -15.42 16.66 0.22
CA PHE A 453 -14.67 15.46 -0.15
C PHE A 453 -15.41 14.17 0.22
N ILE A 454 -16.04 14.11 1.40
CA ILE A 454 -16.91 12.99 1.79
C ILE A 454 -18.07 12.83 0.81
N LEU A 455 -18.72 13.93 0.42
CA LEU A 455 -19.79 13.91 -0.56
C LEU A 455 -19.31 13.37 -1.91
N TYR A 456 -18.13 13.78 -2.37
CA TYR A 456 -17.52 13.25 -3.60
C TYR A 456 -17.37 11.72 -3.52
N MET A 457 -16.76 11.20 -2.44
CA MET A 457 -16.56 9.77 -2.26
C MET A 457 -17.89 8.99 -2.23
N LYS A 458 -18.90 9.53 -1.53
CA LYS A 458 -20.26 8.94 -1.49
C LYS A 458 -20.95 8.91 -2.85
N ASN A 459 -20.66 9.88 -3.73
CA ASN A 459 -21.25 9.94 -5.06
C ASN A 459 -20.48 9.07 -6.08
N LYS A 460 -19.17 8.89 -5.89
CA LYS A 460 -18.30 8.12 -6.78
C LYS A 460 -18.44 6.62 -6.58
N ALA A 461 -18.49 6.16 -5.32
CA ALA A 461 -18.65 4.75 -4.96
C ALA A 461 -20.14 4.39 -4.80
N ALA A 462 -20.55 3.20 -5.25
CA ALA A 462 -21.94 2.77 -5.12
C ALA A 462 -22.24 2.19 -3.73
N LYS A 463 -21.25 1.60 -3.07
CA LYS A 463 -21.34 1.03 -1.72
C LYS A 463 -20.08 1.40 -0.90
N PRO A 464 -19.88 2.69 -0.61
CA PRO A 464 -18.75 3.13 0.21
C PRO A 464 -18.90 2.65 1.65
N LEU A 465 -17.80 2.17 2.22
CA LEU A 465 -17.69 1.83 3.63
C LEU A 465 -16.76 2.83 4.33
N PHE A 466 -17.32 3.67 5.19
CA PHE A 466 -16.53 4.53 6.06
C PHE A 466 -16.33 3.84 7.42
N VAL A 467 -15.08 3.71 7.86
CA VAL A 467 -14.72 3.10 9.15
C VAL A 467 -13.65 3.92 9.86
N ASN A 468 -13.58 3.77 11.18
CA ASN A 468 -12.46 4.30 11.96
C ASN A 468 -11.22 3.39 11.78
N GLU A 469 -10.05 3.86 12.21
CA GLU A 469 -8.79 3.15 11.99
C GLU A 469 -8.70 1.81 12.73
N GLU A 470 -9.26 1.70 13.94
CA GLU A 470 -9.25 0.42 14.68
C GLU A 470 -9.97 -0.67 13.88
N VAL A 471 -11.14 -0.34 13.34
CA VAL A 471 -11.95 -1.28 12.55
C VAL A 471 -11.27 -1.66 11.24
N ALA A 472 -10.59 -0.71 10.59
CA ALA A 472 -9.82 -0.98 9.38
C ALA A 472 -8.63 -1.90 9.65
N LEU A 473 -7.83 -1.63 10.69
CA LEU A 473 -6.69 -2.46 11.07
C LEU A 473 -7.13 -3.83 11.57
N ASP A 474 -8.24 -3.92 12.31
CA ASP A 474 -8.84 -5.19 12.73
C ASP A 474 -9.28 -6.03 11.52
N PHE A 475 -9.84 -5.40 10.49
CA PHE A 475 -10.15 -6.09 9.23
C PHE A 475 -8.89 -6.58 8.51
N LEU A 476 -7.84 -5.75 8.41
CA LEU A 476 -6.58 -6.15 7.77
C LEU A 476 -5.90 -7.30 8.52
N ARG A 477 -5.95 -7.29 9.85
CA ARG A 477 -5.48 -8.39 10.70
C ARG A 477 -6.31 -9.64 10.52
N HIS A 478 -7.64 -9.53 10.51
CA HIS A 478 -8.49 -10.69 10.22
C HIS A 478 -8.19 -11.28 8.83
N LYS A 479 -8.06 -10.43 7.80
CA LYS A 479 -7.66 -10.83 6.45
C LYS A 479 -6.35 -11.60 6.44
N SER A 480 -5.32 -11.17 7.20
CA SER A 480 -4.02 -11.85 7.25
C SER A 480 -4.09 -13.24 7.88
N THR A 481 -5.08 -13.49 8.75
CA THR A 481 -5.31 -14.82 9.35
C THR A 481 -6.00 -15.82 8.42
N ILE A 482 -6.61 -15.35 7.32
CA ILE A 482 -7.29 -16.23 6.37
C ILE A 482 -6.25 -17.04 5.59
N GLN A 483 -6.43 -18.34 5.60
CA GLN A 483 -5.63 -19.29 4.85
C GLN A 483 -6.41 -19.82 3.65
N VAL A 484 -5.77 -19.81 2.48
CA VAL A 484 -6.30 -20.43 1.26
C VAL A 484 -5.41 -21.59 0.89
N VAL A 485 -5.92 -22.80 1.10
CA VAL A 485 -5.16 -24.04 0.91
C VAL A 485 -5.64 -24.71 -0.38
N GLY A 486 -4.70 -24.97 -1.29
CA GLY A 486 -4.97 -25.67 -2.54
C GLY A 486 -4.82 -27.18 -2.40
N ASP A 487 -5.76 -27.93 -2.96
CA ASP A 487 -5.70 -29.38 -3.10
C ASP A 487 -6.16 -29.82 -4.50
N ARG A 488 -6.44 -31.12 -4.69
CA ARG A 488 -6.89 -31.68 -5.98
C ARG A 488 -8.31 -31.23 -6.38
N GLN A 489 -9.13 -30.78 -5.44
CA GLN A 489 -10.51 -30.36 -5.64
C GLN A 489 -10.66 -28.85 -5.87
N GLY A 490 -9.62 -28.06 -5.58
CA GLY A 490 -9.61 -26.62 -5.78
C GLY A 490 -8.90 -25.90 -4.64
N PHE A 491 -9.36 -24.70 -4.31
CA PHE A 491 -8.87 -23.94 -3.16
C PHE A 491 -9.93 -23.90 -2.06
N ARG A 492 -9.55 -24.19 -0.82
CA ARG A 492 -10.42 -24.08 0.35
C ARG A 492 -10.03 -22.90 1.20
N ILE A 493 -11.03 -22.17 1.68
CA ILE A 493 -10.84 -21.12 2.70
C ILE A 493 -10.84 -21.76 4.08
N GLN A 494 -9.81 -21.48 4.86
CA GLN A 494 -9.71 -21.76 6.28
C GLN A 494 -9.55 -20.41 6.99
N ALA A 495 -10.51 -20.06 7.83
CA ALA A 495 -10.43 -18.84 8.62
C ALA A 495 -10.71 -19.18 10.09
N PRO A 496 -10.01 -18.55 11.04
CA PRO A 496 -10.43 -18.59 12.43
C PRO A 496 -11.79 -17.88 12.59
N PRO A 497 -12.51 -18.10 13.71
CA PRO A 497 -13.69 -17.31 14.06
C PRO A 497 -13.39 -15.80 13.94
N ALA A 498 -14.28 -15.05 13.30
CA ALA A 498 -14.11 -13.62 13.02
C ALA A 498 -14.49 -12.75 14.23
N ASP A 499 -13.79 -12.93 15.36
CA ASP A 499 -14.11 -12.19 16.58
C ASP A 499 -13.63 -10.72 16.54
N LEU A 500 -12.75 -10.38 15.59
CA LEU A 500 -12.09 -9.07 15.50
C LEU A 500 -12.82 -8.06 14.61
N THR A 501 -13.62 -8.51 13.64
CA THR A 501 -14.26 -7.60 12.67
C THR A 501 -15.61 -8.14 12.24
N PRO A 502 -16.63 -7.29 12.04
CA PRO A 502 -17.92 -7.72 11.51
C PRO A 502 -17.89 -7.98 9.99
N PHE A 503 -16.77 -7.69 9.33
CA PHE A 503 -16.68 -7.68 7.88
C PHE A 503 -16.12 -8.98 7.31
N ALA A 504 -16.84 -9.54 6.34
CA ALA A 504 -16.36 -10.68 5.56
C ALA A 504 -15.30 -10.23 4.53
N VAL A 505 -14.33 -11.11 4.27
CA VAL A 505 -13.30 -10.88 3.24
C VAL A 505 -13.82 -11.35 1.88
N GLY A 506 -13.60 -10.55 0.84
CA GLY A 506 -13.84 -10.96 -0.55
C GLY A 506 -12.63 -11.68 -1.15
N VAL A 507 -12.86 -12.53 -2.14
CA VAL A 507 -11.84 -13.29 -2.88
C VAL A 507 -12.05 -13.11 -4.36
N GLU A 508 -11.00 -12.73 -5.07
CA GLU A 508 -10.96 -12.74 -6.53
C GLU A 508 -10.28 -14.01 -7.04
N PHE A 509 -10.98 -14.74 -7.92
CA PHE A 509 -10.47 -15.96 -8.51
C PHE A 509 -11.14 -16.21 -9.87
N ARG A 510 -10.32 -16.38 -10.92
CA ARG A 510 -10.76 -16.71 -12.29
C ARG A 510 -11.82 -15.75 -12.86
N GLY A 511 -11.67 -14.46 -12.56
CA GLY A 511 -12.60 -13.40 -12.99
C GLY A 511 -13.88 -13.29 -12.14
N ALA A 512 -14.09 -14.16 -11.16
CA ALA A 512 -15.17 -14.04 -10.18
C ALA A 512 -14.70 -13.31 -8.92
N TYR A 513 -15.63 -12.58 -8.30
CA TYR A 513 -15.49 -12.01 -6.96
C TYR A 513 -16.49 -12.69 -6.03
N LEU A 514 -16.00 -13.35 -4.99
CA LEU A 514 -16.76 -14.23 -4.11
C LEU A 514 -16.50 -13.88 -2.65
N GLU A 515 -17.44 -14.20 -1.76
CA GLU A 515 -17.20 -14.15 -0.32
C GLU A 515 -16.28 -15.29 0.14
N ALA A 516 -15.30 -14.99 1.00
CA ALA A 516 -14.39 -15.96 1.62
C ALA A 516 -15.09 -16.77 2.72
N GLN A 517 -15.93 -17.72 2.34
CA GLN A 517 -16.67 -18.56 3.30
C GLN A 517 -15.82 -19.75 3.78
N PRO A 518 -15.61 -19.94 5.10
CA PRO A 518 -14.84 -21.07 5.63
C PRO A 518 -15.39 -22.43 5.16
N GLY A 519 -14.50 -23.33 4.75
CA GLY A 519 -14.85 -24.67 4.28
C GLY A 519 -15.40 -24.73 2.85
N LYS A 520 -15.73 -23.59 2.22
CA LYS A 520 -16.17 -23.54 0.82
C LYS A 520 -15.00 -23.73 -0.13
N VAL A 521 -15.22 -24.54 -1.16
CA VAL A 521 -14.27 -24.71 -2.27
C VAL A 521 -14.52 -23.60 -3.29
N LEU A 522 -13.45 -22.88 -3.66
CA LEU A 522 -13.42 -21.95 -4.78
C LEU A 522 -13.19 -22.77 -6.06
N GLN A 523 -14.08 -22.63 -7.04
CA GLN A 523 -14.02 -23.31 -8.34
C GLN A 523 -13.63 -22.35 -9.46
#